data_AF-A0A094Q3Z4-F1
#
_entry.id   AF-A0A094Q3Z4-F1
#
_cell.length_a   1.000
_cell.length_b   1.000
_cell.length_c   1.000
_cell.angle_alpha   90.00
_cell.angle_beta   90.00
_cell.angle_gamma   90.00
#
_symmetry.space_group_name_H-M   'P 1'
#
loop_
_entity.id
_entity.type
_entity.pdbx_description
1 polymer ?
#
loop_
_entity_poly.entity_id
_entity_poly.type
_entity_poly.pdbx_seq_one_letter_code
_entity_poly.pdbx_strand_id
1 'polypeptide(L)'
;MHSKLRGRFHSSVVTFILSSMVFSIYAVSSPVHGADFTCINSPGDMGKLPRWSTSGEKNLSFVVSWAFKDPEQCIVGLFDEKDNPLNFYSNAFYWKESLVYSDQYRLPTNWTFTRQGEMVLISAETTFPIQLLESMKNRNLNGFGNDIPKATSIFGVQTSIKSKKYGTYNSYESLPIKANNSLSNLWGLWFSKNQGIFPSECSPIKISKLADIEVDVSSKILSSGPTADIEIRLRELNRCILLVHAGPMVSPSQLNRSSKLSSPVLSTYPFWDGEAPPFFEDILNKPDQLIQIGVGDYLRNIPKDACCVFTGAVFDKVPEVILNHSDSVMIDGNDVVVKSSVQGAGVSPNPNNYINVLIGIYVLTFSEQETVPNGWRVNFSGNSWTARYFQGGVTLGGWDIEYLTRVIKIPSMSLFLSAADKAAADKAAADKAALEKFIADVKADVDKAVAKLKAAETKKKTITCVKGKISKKVTGITPKCPSGYKQK
;
A
#
# COMPACT_ATOMS: atom_id res chain seq x y z
N MET A 1 15.87 53.01 37.78
CA MET A 1 17.35 53.12 37.65
C MET A 1 18.00 52.36 38.80
N HIS A 2 18.29 51.09 38.58
CA HIS A 2 18.97 50.20 39.51
C HIS A 2 20.19 49.62 38.79
N SER A 3 21.36 49.60 39.41
CA SER A 3 21.95 48.34 39.89
C SER A 3 23.35 48.56 40.47
N LYS A 4 23.58 47.89 41.59
CA LYS A 4 24.84 47.78 42.33
C LYS A 4 25.64 46.61 41.76
N LEU A 5 26.94 46.83 41.57
CA LEU A 5 27.96 45.81 41.42
C LEU A 5 28.34 45.23 42.79
N ARG A 6 28.38 43.90 42.90
CA ARG A 6 29.39 43.14 43.67
C ARG A 6 29.32 41.66 43.29
N GLY A 7 30.50 41.09 43.07
CA GLY A 7 30.72 39.80 42.42
C GLY A 7 30.41 38.55 43.26
N ARG A 8 30.51 37.40 42.61
CA ARG A 8 30.50 36.07 43.24
C ARG A 8 31.45 35.11 42.53
N PHE A 9 32.06 34.30 43.40
CA PHE A 9 32.97 33.19 43.19
C PHE A 9 32.46 32.15 42.19
N HIS A 10 33.38 31.60 41.41
CA HIS A 10 33.21 30.32 40.71
C HIS A 10 33.27 29.17 41.73
N SER A 11 32.25 28.31 41.71
CA SER A 11 32.27 26.99 42.34
C SER A 11 31.93 25.98 41.25
N SER A 12 32.93 25.20 40.83
CA SER A 12 32.79 24.09 39.91
C SER A 12 32.04 22.95 40.62
N VAL A 13 30.85 22.61 40.15
CA VAL A 13 30.13 21.38 40.52
C VAL A 13 30.32 20.39 39.38
N VAL A 14 31.12 19.36 39.63
CA VAL A 14 31.28 18.20 38.75
C VAL A 14 30.15 17.23 39.06
N THR A 15 29.17 17.13 38.16
CA THR A 15 28.09 16.15 38.25
C THR A 15 28.54 14.87 37.56
N PHE A 16 28.89 13.84 38.34
CA PHE A 16 29.03 12.47 37.85
C PHE A 16 27.63 11.85 37.71
N ILE A 17 27.17 11.63 36.48
CA ILE A 17 26.00 10.79 36.21
C ILE A 17 26.49 9.34 36.06
N LEU A 18 26.37 8.56 37.13
CA LEU A 18 26.45 7.10 37.06
C LEU A 18 25.16 6.58 36.43
N SER A 19 25.21 6.18 35.15
CA SER A 19 24.14 5.40 34.52
C SER A 19 24.40 3.92 34.79
N SER A 20 23.79 3.39 35.85
CA SER A 20 23.76 1.96 36.16
C SER A 20 22.68 1.27 35.33
N MET A 21 23.06 0.54 34.29
CA MET A 21 22.20 -0.44 33.62
C MET A 21 22.04 -1.66 34.54
N VAL A 22 20.83 -1.86 35.05
CA VAL A 22 20.42 -3.08 35.76
C VAL A 22 20.00 -4.12 34.73
N PHE A 23 20.82 -5.16 34.53
CA PHE A 23 20.38 -6.39 33.87
C PHE A 23 19.74 -7.29 34.92
N SER A 24 18.41 -7.48 34.84
CA SER A 24 17.72 -8.52 35.60
C SER A 24 17.85 -9.85 34.87
N ILE A 25 18.57 -10.80 35.45
CA ILE A 25 18.70 -12.17 34.96
C ILE A 25 17.63 -13.01 35.66
N TYR A 26 16.59 -13.43 34.93
CA TYR A 26 15.76 -14.55 35.37
C TYR A 26 16.44 -15.85 34.94
N ALA A 27 16.78 -16.68 35.92
CA ALA A 27 17.23 -18.05 35.71
C ALA A 27 16.04 -18.91 35.30
N VAL A 28 16.04 -19.39 34.06
CA VAL A 28 15.18 -20.47 33.58
C VAL A 28 16.09 -21.57 33.02
N SER A 29 15.77 -22.78 33.41
CA SER A 29 16.43 -24.05 33.12
C SER A 29 16.80 -24.26 31.64
N SER A 30 18.07 -24.63 31.42
CA SER A 30 18.68 -25.36 30.29
C SER A 30 18.16 -25.07 28.86
N PRO A 31 18.90 -24.28 28.04
CA PRO A 31 18.55 -24.06 26.64
C PRO A 31 19.07 -25.18 25.73
N VAL A 32 18.18 -25.67 24.86
CA VAL A 32 18.52 -26.51 23.71
C VAL A 32 19.06 -25.61 22.60
N HIS A 33 20.39 -25.55 22.50
CA HIS A 33 21.25 -25.14 21.37
C HIS A 33 20.77 -24.01 20.46
N GLY A 34 21.34 -22.83 20.68
CA GLY A 34 21.77 -21.95 19.59
C GLY A 34 23.12 -22.38 19.04
N ALA A 35 23.36 -22.14 17.76
CA ALA A 35 24.65 -22.51 17.20
C ALA A 35 25.69 -21.46 17.53
N ASP A 36 26.46 -21.71 18.57
CA ASP A 36 27.70 -21.02 18.86
C ASP A 36 28.71 -21.34 17.74
N PHE A 37 29.32 -20.31 17.15
CA PHE A 37 30.47 -20.46 16.25
C PHE A 37 31.63 -20.98 17.09
N THR A 38 32.18 -22.13 16.71
CA THR A 38 33.41 -22.66 17.31
C THR A 38 34.39 -22.94 16.17
N CYS A 39 35.68 -23.04 16.46
CA CYS A 39 36.67 -23.33 15.43
C CYS A 39 36.44 -24.70 14.78
N ILE A 40 35.68 -25.56 15.47
CA ILE A 40 35.32 -26.93 15.07
C ILE A 40 34.04 -26.95 14.23
N ASN A 41 33.06 -26.09 14.56
CA ASN A 41 31.77 -26.04 13.88
C ASN A 41 31.63 -24.72 13.14
N SER A 42 31.87 -24.77 11.83
CA SER A 42 31.42 -23.70 10.93
C SER A 42 29.92 -23.46 11.17
N PRO A 43 29.44 -22.20 11.13
CA PRO A 43 28.02 -21.94 10.97
C PRO A 43 27.67 -22.68 9.68
N GLY A 44 26.80 -23.68 9.77
CA GLY A 44 26.36 -24.41 8.59
C GLY A 44 25.56 -23.48 7.68
N ASP A 45 24.34 -23.86 7.34
CA ASP A 45 23.42 -22.98 6.62
C ASP A 45 23.00 -21.70 7.40
N MET A 46 23.57 -21.44 8.57
CA MET A 46 23.21 -20.36 9.49
C MET A 46 23.76 -18.98 9.11
N GLY A 47 24.72 -18.93 8.17
CA GLY A 47 25.14 -17.67 7.53
C GLY A 47 24.13 -17.11 6.50
N LYS A 48 22.98 -17.77 6.30
CA LYS A 48 22.02 -17.46 5.23
C LYS A 48 20.92 -16.45 5.59
N LEU A 49 20.76 -16.06 6.86
CA LEU A 49 19.70 -15.14 7.29
C LEU A 49 20.26 -13.81 7.79
N PRO A 50 20.86 -13.01 6.90
CA PRO A 50 21.26 -11.67 7.27
C PRO A 50 20.06 -10.78 7.51
N ARG A 51 20.31 -9.72 8.27
CA ARG A 51 19.35 -8.63 8.39
C ARG A 51 19.59 -7.60 7.31
N TRP A 52 18.58 -7.35 6.50
CA TRP A 52 18.53 -6.22 5.58
C TRP A 52 17.98 -4.98 6.28
N SER A 53 18.60 -3.84 6.03
CA SER A 53 18.20 -2.54 6.54
C SER A 53 18.65 -1.44 5.57
N THR A 54 18.36 -0.19 5.91
CA THR A 54 18.77 0.99 5.13
C THR A 54 19.49 1.92 6.09
N SER A 55 20.60 2.53 5.65
CA SER A 55 21.44 3.41 6.47
C SER A 55 21.12 4.89 6.34
N GLY A 56 20.28 5.27 5.36
CA GLY A 56 19.91 6.66 5.14
C GLY A 56 18.48 6.84 4.62
N GLU A 57 17.89 7.99 4.94
CA GLU A 57 16.54 8.39 4.52
C GLU A 57 16.51 8.93 3.07
N LYS A 58 17.65 9.32 2.50
CA LYS A 58 17.68 10.00 1.19
C LYS A 58 18.53 9.30 0.12
N ASN A 59 19.59 8.61 0.55
CA ASN A 59 20.39 7.80 -0.35
C ASN A 59 19.86 6.38 -0.30
N LEU A 60 19.82 5.71 -1.45
CA LEU A 60 19.36 4.32 -1.58
C LEU A 60 20.40 3.35 -1.03
N SER A 61 20.74 3.54 0.24
CA SER A 61 21.82 2.86 0.91
C SER A 61 21.24 1.69 1.70
N PHE A 62 21.69 0.49 1.33
CA PHE A 62 21.27 -0.77 1.94
C PHE A 62 22.40 -1.30 2.80
N VAL A 63 22.05 -1.74 3.99
CA VAL A 63 22.96 -2.40 4.92
C VAL A 63 22.49 -3.80 5.18
N VAL A 64 23.37 -4.76 4.92
CA VAL A 64 23.16 -6.18 5.21
C VAL A 64 24.09 -6.58 6.33
N SER A 65 23.56 -7.21 7.37
CA SER A 65 24.34 -7.55 8.56
C SER A 65 24.16 -9.00 8.99
N TRP A 66 25.26 -9.61 9.42
CA TRP A 66 25.31 -10.92 10.05
C TRP A 66 25.92 -10.79 11.44
N ALA A 67 25.32 -11.44 12.43
CA ALA A 67 25.88 -11.52 13.77
C ALA A 67 26.14 -12.97 14.16
N PHE A 68 27.33 -13.20 14.71
CA PHE A 68 27.82 -14.51 15.15
C PHE A 68 28.22 -14.41 16.63
N LYS A 69 27.96 -15.48 17.38
CA LYS A 69 28.57 -15.69 18.69
C LYS A 69 29.77 -16.59 18.50
N ASP A 70 30.96 -16.04 18.67
CA ASP A 70 32.27 -16.65 18.44
C ASP A 70 33.14 -16.53 19.71
N PRO A 71 32.84 -17.34 20.75
CA PRO A 71 33.56 -17.34 22.03
C PRO A 71 35.05 -17.71 21.89
N GLU A 72 35.38 -18.54 20.90
CA GLU A 72 36.74 -19.03 20.66
C GLU A 72 37.59 -18.09 19.79
N GLN A 73 37.04 -16.96 19.34
CA GLN A 73 37.70 -16.00 18.46
C GLN A 73 38.28 -16.65 17.19
N CYS A 74 37.48 -17.50 16.58
CA CYS A 74 37.82 -18.24 15.38
C CYS A 74 37.67 -17.37 14.13
N ILE A 75 36.70 -16.44 14.13
CA ILE A 75 36.53 -15.45 13.08
C ILE A 75 37.59 -14.35 13.26
N VAL A 76 38.52 -14.27 12.31
CA VAL A 76 39.63 -13.30 12.35
C VAL A 76 39.46 -12.14 11.38
N GLY A 77 38.46 -12.19 10.48
CA GLY A 77 38.15 -11.09 9.56
C GLY A 77 37.37 -11.56 8.33
N LEU A 78 37.45 -10.77 7.26
CA LEU A 78 36.96 -11.11 5.92
C LEU A 78 38.13 -11.50 5.02
N PHE A 79 37.88 -12.36 4.03
CA PHE A 79 38.86 -12.61 2.97
C PHE A 79 38.98 -11.38 2.06
N ASP A 80 40.20 -10.89 1.86
CA ASP A 80 40.50 -9.87 0.84
C ASP A 80 40.63 -10.56 -0.54
N GLU A 81 40.31 -9.87 -1.63
CA GLU A 81 40.58 -10.33 -3.00
C GLU A 81 42.06 -10.72 -3.16
N LYS A 82 42.96 -10.04 -2.44
CA LYS A 82 44.39 -10.34 -2.40
C LYS A 82 44.72 -11.71 -1.80
N ASP A 83 43.89 -12.20 -0.87
CA ASP A 83 44.10 -13.49 -0.22
C ASP A 83 43.68 -14.67 -1.13
N ASN A 84 42.79 -14.45 -2.10
CA ASN A 84 42.35 -15.48 -3.04
C ASN A 84 41.89 -14.89 -4.39
N PRO A 85 42.82 -14.71 -5.36
CA PRO A 85 42.51 -14.11 -6.66
C PRO A 85 41.57 -14.96 -7.53
N LEU A 86 41.37 -16.24 -7.19
CA LEU A 86 40.41 -17.13 -7.88
C LEU A 86 38.99 -16.96 -7.35
N ASN A 87 38.81 -16.27 -6.22
CA ASN A 87 37.50 -16.03 -5.65
C ASN A 87 36.88 -14.76 -6.25
N PHE A 88 36.51 -14.86 -7.52
CA PHE A 88 35.85 -13.79 -8.27
C PHE A 88 34.57 -13.29 -7.59
N TYR A 89 34.00 -13.98 -6.60
CA TYR A 89 32.74 -13.61 -5.95
C TYR A 89 32.92 -12.97 -4.56
N SER A 90 34.13 -12.53 -4.22
CA SER A 90 34.40 -11.99 -2.89
C SER A 90 33.96 -10.52 -2.77
N ASN A 91 33.23 -10.22 -1.69
CA ASN A 91 32.98 -8.88 -1.14
C ASN A 91 32.13 -7.92 -1.99
N ALA A 92 31.10 -8.41 -2.68
CA ALA A 92 30.26 -7.54 -3.51
C ALA A 92 28.78 -7.70 -3.21
N PHE A 93 28.06 -6.58 -3.23
CA PHE A 93 26.67 -6.58 -3.67
C PHE A 93 26.63 -6.86 -5.17
N TYR A 94 25.78 -7.78 -5.56
CA TYR A 94 25.58 -8.13 -6.95
C TYR A 94 24.09 -8.11 -7.32
N TRP A 95 23.82 -7.73 -8.55
CA TRP A 95 22.51 -7.84 -9.16
C TRP A 95 22.59 -8.79 -10.36
N LYS A 96 21.77 -9.84 -10.35
CA LYS A 96 21.71 -10.82 -11.43
C LYS A 96 20.62 -10.42 -12.43
N GLU A 97 21.02 -10.11 -13.66
CA GLU A 97 20.09 -9.67 -14.71
C GLU A 97 19.17 -10.81 -15.18
N SER A 98 19.68 -12.05 -15.20
CA SER A 98 18.93 -13.25 -15.57
C SER A 98 19.35 -14.46 -14.74
N LEU A 99 18.42 -15.39 -14.48
CA LEU A 99 18.76 -16.66 -13.84
C LEU A 99 19.72 -17.51 -14.70
N VAL A 100 19.71 -17.32 -16.02
CA VAL A 100 20.43 -18.15 -17.00
C VAL A 100 21.82 -17.58 -17.34
N TYR A 101 21.99 -16.25 -17.30
CA TYR A 101 23.25 -15.60 -17.69
C TYR A 101 24.14 -15.24 -16.49
N SER A 102 25.45 -15.20 -16.73
CA SER A 102 26.50 -14.90 -15.74
C SER A 102 26.70 -13.41 -15.47
N ASP A 103 25.99 -12.53 -16.18
CA ASP A 103 26.18 -11.09 -16.06
C ASP A 103 25.68 -10.61 -14.69
N GLN A 104 26.64 -10.14 -13.89
CA GLN A 104 26.44 -9.63 -12.54
C GLN A 104 26.99 -8.21 -12.48
N TYR A 105 26.12 -7.26 -12.12
CA TYR A 105 26.57 -5.91 -11.83
C TYR A 105 27.07 -5.89 -10.39
N ARG A 106 28.32 -5.44 -10.20
CA ARG A 106 28.89 -5.25 -8.86
C ARG A 106 28.69 -3.83 -8.42
N LEU A 107 28.17 -3.67 -7.21
CA LEU A 107 28.05 -2.36 -6.60
C LEU A 107 29.22 -2.12 -5.64
N PRO A 108 29.74 -0.88 -5.56
CA PRO A 108 30.67 -0.51 -4.51
C PRO A 108 30.09 -0.90 -3.15
N THR A 109 30.89 -1.62 -2.36
CA THR A 109 30.44 -2.20 -1.08
C THR A 109 31.45 -1.86 0.00
N ASN A 110 31.00 -1.19 1.04
CA ASN A 110 31.77 -0.92 2.25
C ASN A 110 31.51 -2.05 3.25
N TRP A 111 32.55 -2.82 3.55
CA TRP A 111 32.47 -3.89 4.54
C TRP A 111 32.97 -3.40 5.90
N THR A 112 32.26 -3.78 6.95
CA THR A 112 32.63 -3.53 8.33
C THR A 112 32.67 -4.85 9.08
N PHE A 113 33.69 -4.98 9.93
CA PHE A 113 33.91 -6.12 10.80
C PHE A 113 34.13 -5.59 12.21
N THR A 114 33.23 -5.92 13.13
CA THR A 114 33.28 -5.44 14.51
C THR A 114 33.18 -6.63 15.46
N ARG A 115 34.02 -6.63 16.50
CA ARG A 115 33.96 -7.61 17.59
C ARG A 115 33.67 -6.89 18.91
N GLN A 116 32.75 -7.44 19.69
CA GLN A 116 32.47 -7.00 21.06
C GLN A 116 32.31 -8.23 21.97
N GLY A 117 33.36 -8.55 22.72
CA GLY A 117 33.44 -9.80 23.49
C GLY A 117 33.38 -11.02 22.58
N GLU A 118 32.44 -11.92 22.86
CA GLU A 118 32.17 -13.12 22.05
C GLU A 118 31.38 -12.80 20.78
N MET A 119 30.83 -11.60 20.63
CA MET A 119 29.99 -11.27 19.48
C MET A 119 30.81 -10.69 18.34
N VAL A 120 30.53 -11.17 17.13
CA VAL A 120 31.07 -10.65 15.88
C VAL A 120 29.92 -10.15 15.01
N LEU A 121 30.04 -8.91 14.55
CA LEU A 121 29.13 -8.28 13.61
C LEU A 121 29.89 -8.04 12.30
N ILE A 122 29.33 -8.55 11.22
CA ILE A 122 29.79 -8.29 9.85
C ILE A 122 28.68 -7.53 9.15
N SER A 123 28.99 -6.39 8.57
CA SER A 123 28.01 -5.64 7.79
C SER A 123 28.58 -5.19 6.45
N ALA A 124 27.74 -5.26 5.42
CA ALA A 124 28.00 -4.74 4.09
C ALA A 124 27.05 -3.58 3.83
N GLU A 125 27.59 -2.43 3.46
CA GLU A 125 26.83 -1.26 3.06
C GLU A 125 27.07 -0.98 1.58
N THR A 126 26.02 -0.78 0.81
CA THR A 126 26.10 -0.33 -0.58
C THR A 126 25.12 0.80 -0.80
N THR A 127 25.42 1.71 -1.72
CA THR A 127 24.46 2.69 -2.21
C THR A 127 24.06 2.31 -3.62
N PHE A 128 22.77 2.08 -3.82
CA PHE A 128 22.23 1.74 -5.13
C PHE A 128 22.29 2.97 -6.04
N PRO A 129 22.90 2.86 -7.22
CA PRO A 129 23.02 3.98 -8.14
C PRO A 129 21.65 4.30 -8.76
N ILE A 130 21.14 5.52 -8.56
CA ILE A 130 19.89 5.99 -9.19
C ILE A 130 19.98 5.85 -10.71
N GLN A 131 21.16 6.02 -11.30
CA GLN A 131 21.40 5.85 -12.74
C GLN A 131 21.06 4.44 -13.24
N LEU A 132 21.13 3.41 -12.38
CA LEU A 132 20.69 2.06 -12.73
C LEU A 132 19.16 2.02 -12.88
N LEU A 133 18.41 2.78 -12.07
CA LEU A 133 16.96 2.96 -12.27
C LEU A 133 16.67 3.66 -13.59
N GLU A 134 17.37 4.75 -13.88
CA GLU A 134 17.22 5.50 -15.14
C GLU A 134 17.51 4.60 -16.35
N SER A 135 18.49 3.70 -16.24
CA SER A 135 18.78 2.73 -17.29
C SER A 135 17.64 1.74 -17.55
N MET A 136 16.80 1.46 -16.54
CA MET A 136 15.63 0.59 -16.68
C MET A 136 14.49 1.25 -17.44
N LYS A 137 14.39 2.59 -17.42
CA LYS A 137 13.35 3.35 -18.13
C LYS A 137 13.33 3.11 -19.64
N ASN A 138 14.52 2.92 -20.22
CA ASN A 138 14.71 2.80 -21.67
C ASN A 138 14.77 1.35 -22.16
N ARG A 139 14.66 0.35 -21.27
CA ARG A 139 14.70 -1.05 -21.67
C ARG A 139 13.37 -1.47 -22.29
N ASN A 140 13.45 -2.07 -23.48
CA ASN A 140 12.29 -2.53 -24.23
C ASN A 140 11.75 -3.83 -23.62
N LEU A 141 10.67 -3.72 -22.85
CA LEU A 141 10.08 -4.80 -22.03
C LEU A 141 9.01 -5.59 -22.81
N ASN A 142 9.36 -6.04 -24.01
CA ASN A 142 8.45 -6.78 -24.89
C ASN A 142 8.18 -8.21 -24.38
N GLY A 143 7.23 -8.31 -23.45
CA GLY A 143 6.10 -9.24 -23.44
C GLY A 143 6.29 -10.75 -23.28
N PHE A 144 7.37 -11.38 -23.76
CA PHE A 144 7.45 -12.86 -23.75
C PHE A 144 8.87 -13.43 -23.57
N GLY A 145 9.89 -12.60 -23.39
CA GLY A 145 11.25 -13.05 -23.11
C GLY A 145 11.57 -13.05 -21.62
N ASN A 146 12.39 -13.99 -21.17
CA ASN A 146 12.97 -14.11 -19.82
C ASN A 146 13.89 -12.93 -19.40
N ASP A 147 13.69 -11.74 -20.01
CA ASP A 147 14.58 -10.57 -19.95
C ASP A 147 13.93 -9.38 -19.24
N ILE A 148 12.80 -9.58 -18.58
CA ILE A 148 12.49 -8.72 -17.44
C ILE A 148 13.53 -9.14 -16.39
N PRO A 149 14.48 -8.29 -15.97
CA PRO A 149 14.93 -8.41 -14.60
C PRO A 149 13.68 -8.14 -13.77
N LYS A 150 12.91 -9.20 -13.52
CA LYS A 150 11.70 -9.14 -12.70
C LYS A 150 12.13 -8.37 -11.45
N ALA A 151 11.26 -7.64 -10.78
CA ALA A 151 11.65 -7.22 -9.43
C ALA A 151 11.93 -8.40 -8.48
N THR A 152 11.65 -9.63 -8.93
CA THR A 152 12.16 -10.90 -8.36
C THR A 152 13.64 -11.18 -8.68
N SER A 153 14.33 -10.32 -9.41
CA SER A 153 15.78 -10.39 -9.63
C SER A 153 16.44 -10.34 -8.27
N ILE A 154 17.31 -11.31 -8.04
CA ILE A 154 17.98 -11.47 -6.77
C ILE A 154 19.02 -10.36 -6.66
N PHE A 155 18.77 -9.46 -5.72
CA PHE A 155 19.79 -8.56 -5.20
C PHE A 155 20.50 -9.29 -4.07
N GLY A 156 21.74 -9.68 -4.32
CA GLY A 156 22.52 -10.46 -3.39
C GLY A 156 23.69 -9.69 -2.84
N VAL A 157 24.20 -10.14 -1.70
CA VAL A 157 25.53 -9.78 -1.23
C VAL A 157 26.24 -11.04 -0.79
N GLN A 158 27.50 -11.16 -1.18
CA GLN A 158 28.32 -12.33 -0.88
C GLN A 158 29.72 -11.90 -0.44
N THR A 159 30.22 -12.58 0.58
CA THR A 159 31.62 -12.50 1.04
C THR A 159 32.05 -13.86 1.57
N SER A 160 33.30 -13.96 2.01
CA SER A 160 33.78 -15.10 2.79
C SER A 160 34.45 -14.62 4.07
N ILE A 161 34.06 -15.24 5.17
CA ILE A 161 34.65 -15.02 6.48
C ILE A 161 35.99 -15.77 6.55
N LYS A 162 37.00 -15.11 7.10
CA LYS A 162 38.29 -15.69 7.45
C LYS A 162 38.21 -16.33 8.82
N SER A 163 38.21 -17.66 8.85
CA SER A 163 38.16 -18.46 10.09
C SER A 163 39.46 -19.23 10.31
N LYS A 164 39.88 -19.41 11.57
CA LYS A 164 40.98 -20.32 11.92
C LYS A 164 40.54 -21.76 11.69
N LYS A 165 41.35 -22.55 11.01
CA LYS A 165 41.07 -23.98 10.79
C LYS A 165 41.46 -24.79 12.02
N TYR A 166 40.52 -25.58 12.54
CA TYR A 166 40.75 -26.43 13.69
C TYR A 166 41.93 -27.39 13.49
N GLY A 167 42.75 -27.56 14.54
CA GLY A 167 43.85 -28.53 14.57
C GLY A 167 45.06 -28.17 13.71
N THR A 168 45.11 -26.98 13.10
CA THR A 168 46.23 -26.54 12.27
C THR A 168 46.77 -25.20 12.74
N TYR A 169 48.09 -25.11 12.88
CA TYR A 169 48.75 -23.86 13.24
C TYR A 169 48.80 -22.93 12.03
N ASN A 170 48.35 -21.68 12.19
CA ASN A 170 48.37 -20.62 11.17
C ASN A 170 47.68 -20.94 9.84
N SER A 171 46.72 -21.86 9.82
CA SER A 171 45.91 -22.11 8.63
C SER A 171 44.50 -21.57 8.80
N TYR A 172 43.98 -20.98 7.73
CA TYR A 172 42.68 -20.34 7.70
C TYR A 172 41.79 -21.01 6.65
N GLU A 173 40.50 -21.02 6.91
CA GLU A 173 39.50 -21.48 5.96
C GLU A 173 38.53 -20.36 5.59
N SER A 174 38.02 -20.45 4.36
CA SER A 174 37.07 -19.51 3.75
C SER A 174 35.66 -20.01 3.93
N LEU A 175 34.89 -19.32 4.75
CA LEU A 175 33.50 -19.64 5.02
C LEU A 175 32.58 -18.65 4.27
N PRO A 176 31.96 -19.06 3.16
CA PRO A 176 31.12 -18.16 2.39
C PRO A 176 29.87 -17.78 3.18
N ILE A 177 29.56 -16.48 3.22
CA ILE A 177 28.26 -15.98 3.66
C ILE A 177 27.59 -15.24 2.51
N LYS A 178 26.28 -15.40 2.45
CA LYS A 178 25.47 -14.91 1.33
C LYS A 178 24.13 -14.43 1.84
N ALA A 179 23.71 -13.28 1.33
CA ALA A 179 22.36 -12.77 1.43
C ALA A 179 21.76 -12.72 0.05
N ASN A 180 20.48 -13.01 -0.05
CA ASN A 180 19.67 -12.69 -1.21
C ASN A 180 18.44 -11.93 -0.72
N ASN A 181 17.97 -10.97 -1.51
CA ASN A 181 16.66 -10.37 -1.36
C ASN A 181 16.10 -10.07 -2.75
N SER A 182 14.79 -9.94 -2.86
CA SER A 182 14.20 -9.38 -4.07
C SER A 182 14.45 -7.88 -4.07
N LEU A 183 14.66 -7.31 -5.26
CA LEU A 183 14.82 -5.89 -5.41
C LEU A 183 13.55 -5.15 -4.94
N SER A 184 12.36 -5.70 -5.23
CA SER A 184 11.06 -5.17 -4.72
C SER A 184 11.03 -5.04 -3.21
N ASN A 185 11.49 -6.05 -2.48
CA ASN A 185 11.51 -6.02 -1.01
C ASN A 185 12.38 -4.87 -0.50
N LEU A 186 13.58 -4.70 -1.07
CA LEU A 186 14.48 -3.61 -0.67
C LEU A 186 13.88 -2.23 -0.91
N TRP A 187 13.20 -2.04 -2.05
CA TRP A 187 12.47 -0.80 -2.32
C TRP A 187 11.32 -0.57 -1.35
N GLY A 188 10.49 -1.59 -1.12
CA GLY A 188 9.40 -1.53 -0.16
C GLY A 188 9.89 -1.09 1.22
N LEU A 189 10.98 -1.70 1.71
CA LEU A 189 11.61 -1.33 2.99
C LEU A 189 12.11 0.13 2.99
N TRP A 190 12.75 0.59 1.91
CA TRP A 190 13.27 1.95 1.81
C TRP A 190 12.15 3.00 1.78
N PHE A 191 11.16 2.85 0.89
CA PHE A 191 10.04 3.77 0.77
C PHE A 191 9.22 3.82 2.07
N SER A 192 8.97 2.66 2.68
CA SER A 192 8.27 2.54 3.94
C SER A 192 8.91 3.36 5.07
N LYS A 193 10.24 3.27 5.20
CA LYS A 193 10.99 4.06 6.18
C LYS A 193 10.93 5.55 5.90
N ASN A 194 11.03 5.95 4.64
CA ASN A 194 10.97 7.37 4.25
C ASN A 194 9.59 7.98 4.42
N GLN A 195 8.53 7.16 4.29
CA GLN A 195 7.18 7.54 4.67
C GLN A 195 6.96 7.56 6.20
N GLY A 196 7.92 7.08 6.99
CA GLY A 196 7.79 6.99 8.44
C GLY A 196 6.75 5.96 8.90
N ILE A 197 6.35 5.03 8.02
CA ILE A 197 5.33 4.01 8.31
C ILE A 197 5.90 2.59 8.37
N PHE A 198 7.21 2.47 8.52
CA PHE A 198 7.85 1.17 8.69
C PHE A 198 7.31 0.43 9.91
N PRO A 199 6.71 -0.76 9.73
CA PRO A 199 6.06 -1.43 10.84
C PRO A 199 7.11 -2.01 11.79
N SER A 200 7.23 -1.42 12.98
CA SER A 200 8.10 -1.92 14.05
C SER A 200 7.55 -3.20 14.70
N GLU A 201 6.23 -3.42 14.62
CA GLU A 201 5.47 -4.46 15.31
C GLU A 201 4.59 -5.29 14.35
N CYS A 202 5.05 -5.53 13.11
CA CYS A 202 4.34 -6.39 12.17
C CYS A 202 4.47 -7.87 12.55
N SER A 203 3.33 -8.58 12.50
CA SER A 203 3.23 -10.03 12.61
C SER A 203 2.68 -10.62 11.30
N PRO A 204 3.50 -10.89 10.27
CA PRO A 204 3.04 -11.25 8.94
C PRO A 204 2.02 -12.36 8.92
N ILE A 205 0.97 -12.18 8.12
CA ILE A 205 -0.05 -13.20 7.92
C ILE A 205 0.50 -14.27 6.97
N LYS A 206 0.35 -15.54 7.36
CA LYS A 206 0.45 -16.64 6.41
C LYS A 206 -0.76 -16.57 5.49
N ILE A 207 -0.53 -16.20 4.23
CA ILE A 207 -1.61 -16.16 3.24
C ILE A 207 -1.58 -17.43 2.41
N SER A 208 -2.77 -17.99 2.16
CA SER A 208 -2.97 -19.02 1.15
C SER A 208 -3.41 -18.40 -0.17
N LYS A 209 -4.10 -17.26 -0.08
CA LYS A 209 -4.63 -16.46 -1.19
C LYS A 209 -4.56 -14.99 -0.83
N LEU A 210 -4.46 -14.12 -1.84
CA LEU A 210 -4.46 -12.66 -1.65
C LEU A 210 -5.73 -12.13 -0.96
N ALA A 211 -6.86 -12.84 -1.10
CA ALA A 211 -8.13 -12.52 -0.44
C ALA A 211 -8.08 -12.68 1.09
N ASP A 212 -7.06 -13.35 1.64
CA ASP A 212 -6.87 -13.53 3.08
C ASP A 212 -6.38 -12.23 3.75
N ILE A 213 -5.94 -11.22 2.96
CA ILE A 213 -5.49 -9.92 3.48
C ILE A 213 -6.67 -8.97 3.59
N GLU A 214 -7.11 -8.73 4.82
CA GLU A 214 -8.17 -7.78 5.13
C GLU A 214 -7.56 -6.43 5.58
N VAL A 215 -7.80 -5.39 4.78
CA VAL A 215 -7.48 -4.01 5.13
C VAL A 215 -8.78 -3.21 5.15
N ASP A 216 -9.17 -2.78 6.36
CA ASP A 216 -10.28 -1.87 6.57
C ASP A 216 -9.88 -0.46 6.13
N VAL A 217 -10.75 0.19 5.38
CA VAL A 217 -10.52 1.51 4.79
C VAL A 217 -11.70 2.40 5.14
N SER A 218 -11.41 3.46 5.88
CA SER A 218 -12.39 4.50 6.18
C SER A 218 -11.88 5.86 5.74
N SER A 219 -12.80 6.77 5.42
CA SER A 219 -12.46 8.11 4.94
C SER A 219 -13.34 9.17 5.57
N LYS A 220 -12.77 10.35 5.79
CA LYS A 220 -13.46 11.52 6.33
C LYS A 220 -13.03 12.77 5.56
N ILE A 221 -14.00 13.60 5.20
CA ILE A 221 -13.73 14.95 4.67
C ILE A 221 -13.43 15.86 5.87
N LEU A 222 -12.24 16.44 5.90
CA LEU A 222 -11.80 17.36 6.95
C LEU A 222 -12.23 18.80 6.63
N SER A 223 -12.12 19.21 5.36
CA SER A 223 -12.54 20.51 4.86
C SER A 223 -13.10 20.39 3.44
N SER A 224 -14.02 21.27 3.07
CA SER A 224 -14.60 21.33 1.71
C SER A 224 -14.41 22.72 1.10
N GLY A 225 -14.39 22.80 -0.23
CA GLY A 225 -14.20 24.05 -0.97
C GLY A 225 -13.26 23.86 -2.17
N PRO A 226 -12.71 24.93 -2.75
CA PRO A 226 -11.81 24.85 -3.92
C PRO A 226 -10.56 23.99 -3.68
N THR A 227 -10.10 23.96 -2.43
CA THR A 227 -9.10 23.02 -1.92
C THR A 227 -9.73 22.29 -0.75
N ALA A 228 -9.86 20.97 -0.88
CA ALA A 228 -10.56 20.13 0.07
C ALA A 228 -9.59 19.14 0.72
N ASP A 229 -9.66 19.02 2.04
CA ASP A 229 -8.82 18.09 2.78
C ASP A 229 -9.59 16.81 3.09
N ILE A 230 -8.97 15.66 2.81
CA ILE A 230 -9.48 14.35 3.15
C ILE A 230 -8.51 13.61 4.06
N GLU A 231 -9.06 12.86 5.01
CA GLU A 231 -8.34 11.89 5.83
C GLU A 231 -8.81 10.49 5.45
N ILE A 232 -7.86 9.58 5.25
CA ILE A 232 -8.10 8.19 4.95
C ILE A 232 -7.36 7.36 5.98
N ARG A 233 -8.06 6.42 6.62
CA ARG A 233 -7.49 5.52 7.61
C ARG A 233 -7.48 4.11 7.05
N LEU A 234 -6.32 3.49 7.10
CA LEU A 234 -6.07 2.12 6.70
C LEU A 234 -5.75 1.30 7.95
N ARG A 235 -6.51 0.24 8.20
CA ARG A 235 -6.29 -0.65 9.34
C ARG A 235 -6.14 -2.08 8.86
N GLU A 236 -5.01 -2.68 9.22
CA GLU A 236 -4.72 -4.09 9.01
C GLU A 236 -4.42 -4.71 10.39
N LEU A 237 -5.05 -5.83 10.71
CA LEU A 237 -5.07 -6.40 12.05
C LEU A 237 -3.67 -6.76 12.59
N ASN A 238 -2.74 -7.11 11.71
CA ASN A 238 -1.40 -7.54 12.03
C ASN A 238 -0.35 -6.43 11.89
N ARG A 239 -0.81 -5.20 11.60
CA ARG A 239 0.01 -3.99 11.49
C ARG A 239 1.17 -4.15 10.50
N CYS A 240 0.89 -4.83 9.39
CA CYS A 240 1.87 -5.16 8.36
C CYS A 240 1.77 -4.30 7.10
N ILE A 241 1.01 -3.18 7.14
CA ILE A 241 1.06 -2.17 6.08
C ILE A 241 2.47 -1.61 6.05
N LEU A 242 3.16 -1.88 4.95
CA LEU A 242 4.54 -1.47 4.72
C LEU A 242 4.60 -0.11 4.02
N LEU A 243 3.78 0.07 3.00
CA LEU A 243 3.88 1.22 2.11
C LEU A 243 2.49 1.60 1.60
N VAL A 244 2.25 2.89 1.43
CA VAL A 244 1.06 3.41 0.75
C VAL A 244 1.53 4.19 -0.48
N HIS A 245 1.23 3.66 -1.66
CA HIS A 245 1.54 4.32 -2.92
C HIS A 245 0.71 3.71 -4.08
N ALA A 246 0.02 4.53 -4.86
CA ALA A 246 -0.62 4.13 -6.12
C ALA A 246 0.21 4.62 -7.31
N GLY A 247 0.46 3.74 -8.29
CA GLY A 247 1.05 4.16 -9.57
C GLY A 247 0.14 5.14 -10.33
N PRO A 248 0.61 5.80 -11.39
CA PRO A 248 -0.15 6.81 -12.10
C PRO A 248 -1.42 6.26 -12.78
N MET A 249 -2.49 7.05 -12.80
CA MET A 249 -3.72 6.73 -13.53
C MET A 249 -3.57 6.99 -15.05
N VAL A 250 -2.66 6.28 -15.71
CA VAL A 250 -2.42 6.43 -17.16
C VAL A 250 -2.69 5.13 -17.92
N SER A 251 -3.04 5.27 -19.20
CA SER A 251 -3.26 4.12 -20.09
C SER A 251 -1.93 3.39 -20.30
N PRO A 252 -1.91 2.05 -20.21
CA PRO A 252 -0.73 1.30 -20.53
C PRO A 252 -0.26 1.45 -21.97
N SER A 253 -1.10 1.92 -22.90
CA SER A 253 -0.68 2.25 -24.27
C SER A 253 0.33 3.40 -24.35
N GLN A 254 0.46 4.20 -23.28
CA GLN A 254 1.52 5.22 -23.15
C GLN A 254 2.87 4.60 -22.77
N LEU A 255 2.87 3.39 -22.20
CA LEU A 255 4.07 2.58 -22.16
C LEU A 255 4.23 2.03 -23.57
N ASN A 256 5.32 2.41 -24.24
CA ASN A 256 5.63 2.03 -25.62
C ASN A 256 5.87 0.50 -25.73
N ARG A 257 4.83 -0.31 -25.54
CA ARG A 257 4.89 -1.76 -25.28
C ARG A 257 3.75 -2.52 -25.95
N SER A 258 4.03 -3.74 -26.39
CA SER A 258 3.06 -4.62 -27.07
C SER A 258 2.26 -5.54 -26.14
N SER A 259 2.39 -5.39 -24.81
CA SER A 259 1.75 -6.29 -23.85
C SER A 259 0.25 -6.05 -23.76
N LYS A 260 -0.54 -7.10 -23.98
CA LYS A 260 -1.99 -7.13 -23.75
C LYS A 260 -2.24 -7.12 -22.24
N LEU A 261 -2.20 -5.94 -21.63
CA LEU A 261 -2.48 -5.77 -20.22
C LEU A 261 -3.97 -5.99 -19.95
N SER A 262 -4.26 -6.71 -18.87
CA SER A 262 -5.63 -7.03 -18.47
C SER A 262 -6.34 -5.83 -17.84
N SER A 263 -5.59 -4.86 -17.33
CA SER A 263 -6.11 -3.61 -16.77
C SER A 263 -5.77 -2.40 -17.65
N PRO A 264 -6.72 -1.47 -17.87
CA PRO A 264 -6.48 -0.27 -18.68
C PRO A 264 -5.77 0.85 -17.91
N VAL A 265 -5.35 0.64 -16.66
CA VAL A 265 -4.71 1.68 -15.83
C VAL A 265 -3.55 1.10 -15.02
N LEU A 266 -2.37 1.74 -15.11
CA LEU A 266 -1.13 1.26 -14.47
C LEU A 266 -1.17 1.25 -12.94
N SER A 267 -1.99 2.11 -12.34
CA SER A 267 -2.18 2.22 -10.90
C SER A 267 -2.67 0.92 -10.22
N THR A 268 -3.12 -0.04 -11.03
CA THR A 268 -3.53 -1.39 -10.56
C THR A 268 -2.36 -2.36 -10.36
N TYR A 269 -1.15 -2.00 -10.77
CA TYR A 269 0.03 -2.84 -10.63
C TYR A 269 0.95 -2.31 -9.52
N PRO A 270 1.65 -3.21 -8.79
CA PRO A 270 2.69 -2.80 -7.86
C PRO A 270 3.78 -2.03 -8.62
N PHE A 271 4.40 -1.03 -7.98
CA PHE A 271 5.39 -0.21 -8.69
C PHE A 271 6.67 -0.99 -9.06
N TRP A 272 6.88 -2.16 -8.48
CA TRP A 272 7.98 -3.06 -8.83
C TRP A 272 7.57 -4.16 -9.82
N ASP A 273 6.31 -4.27 -10.22
CA ASP A 273 5.95 -5.16 -11.31
C ASP A 273 6.53 -4.64 -12.64
N GLY A 274 6.84 -5.51 -13.59
CA GLY A 274 7.66 -5.18 -14.78
C GLY A 274 7.13 -4.01 -15.63
N GLU A 275 5.88 -3.61 -15.44
CA GLU A 275 5.21 -2.48 -16.11
C GLU A 275 5.50 -1.12 -15.49
N ALA A 276 5.97 -1.13 -14.25
CA ALA A 276 6.08 0.04 -13.41
C ALA A 276 7.43 0.75 -13.27
N PRO A 277 8.59 0.14 -13.62
CA PRO A 277 9.89 0.82 -13.65
C PRO A 277 9.90 2.23 -14.25
N PRO A 278 9.18 2.53 -15.36
CA PRO A 278 9.21 3.86 -15.97
C PRO A 278 8.70 5.00 -15.07
N PHE A 279 7.91 4.70 -14.04
CA PHE A 279 7.36 5.71 -13.14
C PHE A 279 8.03 5.75 -11.75
N PHE A 280 9.12 5.01 -11.52
CA PHE A 280 9.90 5.15 -10.28
C PHE A 280 10.41 6.57 -10.06
N GLU A 281 10.81 7.26 -11.14
CA GLU A 281 11.20 8.67 -11.07
C GLU A 281 10.06 9.54 -10.55
N ASP A 282 8.81 9.28 -10.94
CA ASP A 282 7.66 10.04 -10.43
C ASP A 282 7.52 9.84 -8.92
N ILE A 283 7.67 8.61 -8.42
CA ILE A 283 7.62 8.30 -6.97
C ILE A 283 8.71 9.07 -6.21
N LEU A 284 9.93 9.09 -6.75
CA LEU A 284 11.07 9.76 -6.13
C LEU A 284 10.95 11.29 -6.18
N ASN A 285 10.40 11.83 -7.28
CA ASN A 285 10.32 13.26 -7.52
C ASN A 285 9.05 13.90 -6.94
N LYS A 286 8.01 13.11 -6.66
CA LYS A 286 6.72 13.56 -6.11
C LYS A 286 6.37 12.75 -4.86
N PRO A 287 7.18 12.85 -3.79
CA PRO A 287 6.99 12.06 -2.58
C PRO A 287 5.67 12.38 -1.84
N ASP A 288 5.02 13.49 -2.19
CA ASP A 288 3.73 13.91 -1.68
C ASP A 288 2.55 13.52 -2.62
N GLN A 289 2.77 12.66 -3.61
CA GLN A 289 1.69 12.11 -4.45
C GLN A 289 1.60 10.59 -4.24
N LEU A 290 1.11 10.21 -3.08
CA LEU A 290 0.99 8.82 -2.63
C LEU A 290 -0.26 8.14 -3.19
N ILE A 291 -1.35 8.87 -3.38
CA ILE A 291 -2.62 8.36 -3.91
C ILE A 291 -2.85 8.86 -5.33
N GLN A 292 -3.96 8.44 -5.94
CA GLN A 292 -4.38 8.99 -7.23
C GLN A 292 -5.84 9.41 -7.13
N ILE A 293 -6.18 10.58 -7.68
CA ILE A 293 -7.53 11.14 -7.58
C ILE A 293 -8.04 11.47 -8.97
N GLY A 294 -9.09 10.77 -9.40
CA GLY A 294 -9.71 10.98 -10.70
C GLY A 294 -11.20 11.30 -10.61
N VAL A 295 -11.68 12.05 -11.59
CA VAL A 295 -13.10 12.42 -11.73
C VAL A 295 -13.79 11.50 -12.74
N GLY A 296 -15.00 11.06 -12.42
CA GLY A 296 -15.89 10.33 -13.33
C GLY A 296 -16.20 8.91 -12.87
N ASP A 297 -16.97 8.16 -13.65
CA ASP A 297 -17.25 6.75 -13.40
C ASP A 297 -16.44 5.89 -14.37
N TYR A 298 -15.22 5.56 -13.96
CA TYR A 298 -14.26 4.79 -14.75
C TYR A 298 -13.94 3.44 -14.10
N LEU A 299 -14.67 3.07 -13.05
CA LEU A 299 -14.55 1.79 -12.38
C LEU A 299 -15.57 0.80 -12.92
N ARG A 300 -15.11 -0.42 -13.23
CA ARG A 300 -15.99 -1.53 -13.58
C ARG A 300 -16.67 -2.07 -12.32
N ASN A 301 -17.96 -2.36 -12.42
CA ASN A 301 -18.62 -3.21 -11.43
C ASN A 301 -18.07 -4.63 -11.58
N ILE A 302 -17.20 -5.04 -10.66
CA ILE A 302 -16.74 -6.43 -10.59
C ILE A 302 -17.85 -7.23 -9.90
N PRO A 303 -18.37 -8.31 -10.52
CA PRO A 303 -19.25 -9.24 -9.82
C PRO A 303 -18.53 -9.77 -8.57
N LYS A 304 -19.22 -9.87 -7.44
CA LYS A 304 -18.65 -10.39 -6.17
C LYS A 304 -18.01 -11.78 -6.29
N ASP A 305 -18.27 -12.49 -7.39
CA ASP A 305 -17.91 -13.90 -7.61
C ASP A 305 -16.73 -14.09 -8.59
N ALA A 306 -16.08 -13.00 -9.05
CA ALA A 306 -14.91 -13.10 -9.92
C ALA A 306 -13.68 -13.64 -9.15
N CYS A 307 -13.43 -14.94 -9.25
CA CYS A 307 -12.37 -15.63 -8.52
C CYS A 307 -10.94 -15.18 -8.92
N CYS A 308 -10.21 -14.78 -7.88
CA CYS A 308 -8.83 -15.15 -7.58
C CYS A 308 -7.64 -14.35 -8.12
N VAL A 309 -7.81 -13.21 -8.81
CA VAL A 309 -6.62 -12.41 -9.23
C VAL A 309 -6.73 -10.91 -8.97
N PHE A 310 -7.93 -10.37 -8.74
CA PHE A 310 -8.11 -8.94 -8.54
C PHE A 310 -8.79 -8.65 -7.20
N THR A 311 -8.00 -8.51 -6.14
CA THR A 311 -8.46 -7.92 -4.87
C THR A 311 -8.51 -6.38 -4.93
N GLY A 312 -8.62 -5.84 -6.16
CA GLY A 312 -8.41 -4.45 -6.48
C GLY A 312 -9.52 -3.86 -7.34
N ALA A 313 -9.59 -2.54 -7.41
CA ALA A 313 -10.52 -1.86 -8.29
C ALA A 313 -10.17 -2.17 -9.75
N VAL A 314 -11.16 -2.63 -10.52
CA VAL A 314 -11.01 -2.82 -11.97
C VAL A 314 -11.44 -1.55 -12.65
N PHE A 315 -10.57 -1.04 -13.52
CA PHE A 315 -10.81 0.15 -14.29
C PHE A 315 -11.36 -0.24 -15.66
N ASP A 316 -12.29 0.54 -16.19
CA ASP A 316 -12.79 0.39 -17.57
C ASP A 316 -12.06 1.31 -18.54
N LYS A 317 -11.68 2.50 -18.06
CA LYS A 317 -10.96 3.51 -18.82
C LYS A 317 -10.09 4.35 -17.88
N VAL A 318 -9.21 5.14 -18.47
CA VAL A 318 -8.49 6.20 -17.75
C VAL A 318 -9.49 7.30 -17.34
N PRO A 319 -9.36 7.92 -16.16
CA PRO A 319 -10.17 9.06 -15.76
C PRO A 319 -10.09 10.20 -16.78
N GLU A 320 -11.17 10.94 -16.96
CA GLU A 320 -11.20 12.09 -17.88
C GLU A 320 -10.40 13.27 -17.31
N VAL A 321 -10.40 13.41 -15.99
CA VAL A 321 -9.66 14.44 -15.26
C VAL A 321 -8.96 13.79 -14.07
N ILE A 322 -7.65 14.02 -13.95
CA ILE A 322 -6.84 13.68 -12.78
C ILE A 322 -6.63 14.97 -11.99
N LEU A 323 -6.91 14.94 -10.69
CA LEU A 323 -6.81 16.11 -9.83
C LEU A 323 -5.43 16.23 -9.23
N ASN A 324 -4.96 17.46 -9.10
CA ASN A 324 -3.76 17.76 -8.33
C ASN A 324 -4.05 17.60 -6.83
N HIS A 325 -3.12 16.98 -6.13
CA HIS A 325 -3.17 16.83 -4.68
C HIS A 325 -1.76 16.84 -4.09
N SER A 326 -1.70 16.97 -2.78
CA SER A 326 -0.49 16.80 -1.97
C SER A 326 -0.86 16.03 -0.71
N ASP A 327 -0.08 14.99 -0.42
CA ASP A 327 -0.37 13.94 0.52
C ASP A 327 0.66 13.91 1.64
N SER A 328 0.22 13.48 2.81
CA SER A 328 1.07 13.10 3.93
C SER A 328 0.58 11.80 4.51
N VAL A 329 1.49 11.01 5.06
CA VAL A 329 1.19 9.72 5.67
C VAL A 329 1.83 9.63 7.04
N MET A 330 1.13 9.03 7.99
CA MET A 330 1.60 8.84 9.36
C MET A 330 0.96 7.62 10.00
N ILE A 331 1.59 7.10 11.06
CA ILE A 331 0.98 6.11 11.94
C ILE A 331 0.21 6.83 13.05
N ASP A 332 -1.05 6.45 13.26
CA ASP A 332 -1.90 6.91 14.37
C ASP A 332 -2.50 5.69 15.09
N GLY A 333 -1.86 5.28 16.18
CA GLY A 333 -2.20 4.04 16.89
C GLY A 333 -1.97 2.80 16.02
N ASN A 334 -3.05 2.12 15.64
CA ASN A 334 -3.02 0.94 14.77
C ASN A 334 -3.33 1.27 13.31
N ASP A 335 -3.60 2.53 12.99
CA ASP A 335 -3.99 2.96 11.66
C ASP A 335 -2.80 3.60 10.95
N VAL A 336 -2.70 3.34 9.64
CA VAL A 336 -1.94 4.19 8.72
C VAL A 336 -2.90 5.25 8.20
N VAL A 337 -2.59 6.52 8.46
CA VAL A 337 -3.45 7.66 8.13
C VAL A 337 -2.82 8.43 6.98
N VAL A 338 -3.54 8.53 5.87
CA VAL A 338 -3.20 9.39 4.73
C VAL A 338 -4.06 10.64 4.79
N LYS A 339 -3.43 11.81 4.78
CA LYS A 339 -4.12 13.10 4.61
C LYS A 339 -3.76 13.67 3.26
N SER A 340 -4.76 14.10 2.51
CA SER A 340 -4.59 14.64 1.15
C SER A 340 -5.32 15.97 1.02
N SER A 341 -4.62 16.99 0.53
CA SER A 341 -5.17 18.29 0.14
C SER A 341 -5.44 18.28 -1.37
N VAL A 342 -6.70 18.26 -1.78
CA VAL A 342 -7.15 18.06 -3.17
C VAL A 342 -7.57 19.37 -3.80
N GLN A 343 -7.05 19.68 -4.99
CA GLN A 343 -7.41 20.88 -5.73
C GLN A 343 -8.56 20.58 -6.70
N GLY A 344 -9.71 21.25 -6.51
CA GLY A 344 -10.91 21.10 -7.35
C GLY A 344 -10.95 22.00 -8.58
N ALA A 345 -9.85 22.67 -8.93
CA ALA A 345 -9.81 23.59 -10.06
C ALA A 345 -10.22 22.88 -11.36
N GLY A 346 -11.24 23.40 -12.05
CA GLY A 346 -11.76 22.82 -13.30
C GLY A 346 -12.81 21.71 -13.11
N VAL A 347 -13.15 21.33 -11.87
CA VAL A 347 -14.23 20.38 -11.59
C VAL A 347 -15.51 21.15 -11.26
N SER A 348 -16.51 21.08 -12.13
CA SER A 348 -17.85 21.58 -11.80
C SER A 348 -18.53 20.59 -10.86
N PRO A 349 -18.88 20.99 -9.62
CA PRO A 349 -19.55 20.08 -8.70
C PRO A 349 -20.90 19.65 -9.26
N ASN A 350 -21.11 18.35 -9.36
CA ASN A 350 -22.32 17.77 -9.95
C ASN A 350 -22.81 16.61 -9.07
N PRO A 351 -24.11 16.54 -8.72
CA PRO A 351 -24.64 15.48 -7.87
C PRO A 351 -24.45 14.07 -8.45
N ASN A 352 -24.26 13.97 -9.77
CA ASN A 352 -24.04 12.70 -10.46
C ASN A 352 -22.53 12.38 -10.67
N ASN A 353 -21.63 13.31 -10.34
CA ASN A 353 -20.19 13.11 -10.51
C ASN A 353 -19.55 12.66 -9.20
N TYR A 354 -18.72 11.63 -9.30
CA TYR A 354 -17.89 11.12 -8.21
C TYR A 354 -16.42 11.45 -8.45
N ILE A 355 -15.75 11.69 -7.34
CA ILE A 355 -14.30 11.71 -7.22
C ILE A 355 -13.91 10.34 -6.68
N ASN A 356 -13.06 9.61 -7.40
CA ASN A 356 -12.56 8.34 -6.91
C ASN A 356 -11.12 8.51 -6.47
N VAL A 357 -10.89 8.24 -5.19
CA VAL A 357 -9.58 8.25 -4.58
C VAL A 357 -9.05 6.82 -4.59
N LEU A 358 -8.03 6.55 -5.39
CA LEU A 358 -7.36 5.27 -5.46
C LEU A 358 -6.13 5.25 -4.56
N ILE A 359 -6.00 4.16 -3.82
CA ILE A 359 -4.91 3.93 -2.88
C ILE A 359 -4.30 2.58 -3.20
N GLY A 360 -2.99 2.55 -3.35
CA GLY A 360 -2.20 1.34 -3.41
C GLY A 360 -1.63 1.04 -2.03
N ILE A 361 -1.84 -0.18 -1.54
CA ILE A 361 -1.50 -0.59 -0.18
C ILE A 361 -0.61 -1.81 -0.29
N TYR A 362 0.59 -1.70 0.25
CA TYR A 362 1.57 -2.78 0.27
C TYR A 362 1.59 -3.40 1.66
N VAL A 363 1.36 -4.71 1.73
CA VAL A 363 1.29 -5.46 2.99
C VAL A 363 2.38 -6.51 3.01
N LEU A 364 3.15 -6.56 4.10
CA LEU A 364 4.10 -7.64 4.34
C LEU A 364 3.34 -8.93 4.64
N THR A 365 3.64 -9.96 3.87
CA THR A 365 3.05 -11.29 4.00
C THR A 365 4.13 -12.35 4.05
N PHE A 366 3.66 -13.60 4.10
CA PHE A 366 4.48 -14.74 4.40
C PHE A 366 4.08 -15.96 3.53
N SER A 367 5.01 -16.50 2.71
CA SER A 367 4.78 -17.71 1.89
C SER A 367 5.60 -18.93 2.34
N GLU A 368 4.90 -20.03 2.70
CA GLU A 368 5.34 -21.36 3.18
C GLU A 368 6.63 -21.52 4.04
N GLN A 369 6.78 -22.68 4.67
CA GLN A 369 7.77 -22.90 5.73
C GLN A 369 9.17 -23.15 5.16
N GLU A 370 10.13 -22.28 5.46
CA GLU A 370 11.55 -22.65 5.44
C GLU A 370 12.01 -22.83 6.88
N THR A 371 12.65 -23.95 7.19
CA THR A 371 13.32 -24.10 8.49
C THR A 371 14.41 -23.04 8.60
N VAL A 372 14.19 -22.04 9.44
CA VAL A 372 15.26 -21.10 9.78
C VAL A 372 16.10 -21.67 10.91
N PRO A 373 17.42 -21.71 10.75
CA PRO A 373 18.29 -22.01 11.86
C PRO A 373 18.20 -20.94 12.95
N ASN A 374 18.61 -21.30 14.16
CA ASN A 374 18.91 -20.38 15.27
C ASN A 374 19.67 -19.13 14.78
N GLY A 375 19.34 -17.93 15.30
CA GLY A 375 19.95 -16.70 14.78
C GLY A 375 19.93 -15.49 15.71
N TRP A 376 20.39 -14.35 15.19
CA TRP A 376 20.51 -13.09 15.92
C TRP A 376 19.77 -11.96 15.20
N ARG A 377 18.97 -11.17 15.94
CA ARG A 377 18.33 -9.94 15.44
C ARG A 377 19.19 -8.73 15.82
N VAL A 378 19.74 -8.03 14.82
CA VAL A 378 20.65 -6.87 15.01
C VAL A 378 19.93 -5.54 14.77
N ASN A 379 19.66 -4.71 15.77
CA ASN A 379 19.14 -3.35 15.56
C ASN A 379 20.29 -2.33 15.62
N PHE A 380 20.27 -1.33 14.74
CA PHE A 380 21.21 -0.20 14.76
C PHE A 380 20.54 1.05 15.33
N SER A 381 21.27 1.83 16.12
CA SER A 381 20.87 3.15 16.63
C SER A 381 22.10 4.05 16.66
N GLY A 382 22.23 4.91 15.64
CA GLY A 382 23.44 5.69 15.41
C GLY A 382 24.68 4.80 15.25
N ASN A 383 25.71 5.06 16.07
CA ASN A 383 26.95 4.28 16.09
C ASN A 383 26.88 3.01 16.97
N SER A 384 25.71 2.70 17.54
CA SER A 384 25.52 1.55 18.42
C SER A 384 24.63 0.49 17.77
N TRP A 385 24.83 -0.76 18.17
CA TRP A 385 23.97 -1.86 17.76
C TRP A 385 23.59 -2.74 18.94
N THR A 386 22.45 -3.41 18.84
CA THR A 386 21.99 -4.41 19.79
C THR A 386 21.68 -5.70 19.04
N ALA A 387 22.26 -6.82 19.48
CA ALA A 387 21.90 -8.14 18.98
C ALA A 387 21.10 -8.90 20.04
N ARG A 388 19.94 -9.43 19.66
CA ARG A 388 19.20 -10.40 20.48
C ARG A 388 19.19 -11.75 19.80
N TYR A 389 19.62 -12.76 20.54
CA TYR A 389 19.54 -14.14 20.11
C TYR A 389 18.08 -14.60 20.05
N PHE A 390 17.73 -15.37 19.04
CA PHE A 390 16.47 -16.10 18.96
C PHE A 390 16.74 -17.58 18.67
N GLN A 391 16.06 -18.44 19.43
CA GLN A 391 16.09 -19.88 19.20
C GLN A 391 15.31 -20.19 17.92
N GLY A 392 15.96 -20.91 17.01
CA GLY A 392 15.45 -21.38 15.73
C GLY A 392 14.31 -22.37 15.91
N GLY A 393 13.49 -22.43 14.88
CA GLY A 393 12.26 -23.22 14.82
C GLY A 393 11.77 -23.29 13.38
N VAL A 394 10.53 -23.75 13.18
CA VAL A 394 9.86 -23.62 11.89
C VAL A 394 9.61 -22.14 11.62
N THR A 395 10.53 -21.54 10.88
CA THR A 395 10.32 -20.36 10.04
C THR A 395 9.11 -20.53 9.15
N LEU A 396 8.07 -19.72 9.33
CA LEU A 396 7.57 -18.93 8.21
C LEU A 396 8.78 -18.54 7.30
N GLY A 397 8.95 -19.18 6.12
CA GLY A 397 9.94 -18.86 5.04
C GLY A 397 10.13 -17.40 4.58
N GLY A 398 9.96 -17.07 3.30
CA GLY A 398 10.31 -15.74 2.75
C GLY A 398 9.29 -14.62 3.06
N TRP A 399 9.76 -13.40 3.36
CA TRP A 399 8.89 -12.23 3.41
C TRP A 399 8.52 -11.83 2.00
N ASP A 400 7.23 -11.78 1.72
CA ASP A 400 6.69 -11.27 0.47
C ASP A 400 6.00 -9.93 0.73
N ILE A 401 5.87 -9.11 -0.32
CA ILE A 401 5.07 -7.90 -0.25
C ILE A 401 3.94 -8.02 -1.26
N GLU A 402 2.73 -7.99 -0.74
CA GLU A 402 1.51 -8.04 -1.53
C GLU A 402 1.00 -6.63 -1.78
N TYR A 403 0.52 -6.40 -3.00
CA TYR A 403 -0.07 -5.14 -3.41
C TYR A 403 -1.58 -5.25 -3.52
N LEU A 404 -2.28 -4.38 -2.82
CA LEU A 404 -3.72 -4.24 -2.84
C LEU A 404 -4.08 -2.86 -3.37
N THR A 405 -5.20 -2.76 -4.08
CA THR A 405 -5.78 -1.45 -4.42
C THR A 405 -7.14 -1.28 -3.78
N ARG A 406 -7.42 -0.04 -3.35
CA ARG A 406 -8.70 0.36 -2.76
C ARG A 406 -9.15 1.65 -3.39
N VAL A 407 -10.45 1.78 -3.61
CA VAL A 407 -11.04 2.99 -4.19
C VAL A 407 -12.16 3.50 -3.30
N ILE A 408 -12.07 4.78 -2.94
CA ILE A 408 -13.09 5.49 -2.18
C ILE A 408 -13.84 6.38 -3.16
N LYS A 409 -15.16 6.17 -3.28
CA LYS A 409 -16.05 7.03 -4.07
C LYS A 409 -16.58 8.16 -3.20
N ILE A 410 -16.26 9.40 -3.55
CA ILE A 410 -16.72 10.61 -2.85
C ILE A 410 -17.56 11.44 -3.82
N PRO A 411 -18.80 11.81 -3.49
CA PRO A 411 -19.58 12.72 -4.34
C PRO A 411 -18.82 14.04 -4.51
N SER A 412 -18.64 14.51 -5.75
CA SER A 412 -17.91 15.75 -6.05
C SER A 412 -18.47 16.95 -5.30
N MET A 413 -19.79 16.97 -5.08
CA MET A 413 -20.46 17.98 -4.29
C MET A 413 -20.01 18.03 -2.83
N SER A 414 -19.67 16.88 -2.24
CA SER A 414 -19.26 16.83 -0.83
C SER A 414 -17.85 17.36 -0.61
N LEU A 415 -16.99 17.30 -1.64
CA LEU A 415 -15.62 17.80 -1.61
C LEU A 415 -15.54 19.29 -1.93
N PHE A 416 -16.20 19.73 -3.01
CA PHE A 416 -15.90 21.03 -3.61
C PHE A 416 -16.98 22.11 -3.40
N LEU A 417 -18.18 21.78 -2.90
CA LEU A 417 -19.11 22.84 -2.46
C LEU A 417 -18.68 23.43 -1.12
N SER A 418 -18.81 24.74 -0.99
CA SER A 418 -18.76 25.40 0.30
C SER A 418 -19.90 24.92 1.20
N ALA A 419 -19.76 25.03 2.52
CA ALA A 419 -20.83 24.65 3.44
C ALA A 419 -22.13 25.42 3.20
N ALA A 420 -22.04 26.70 2.79
CA ALA A 420 -23.20 27.52 2.47
C ALA A 420 -23.88 27.06 1.18
N ASP A 421 -23.11 26.76 0.13
CA ASP A 421 -23.65 26.27 -1.13
C ASP A 421 -24.23 24.86 -1.00
N LYS A 422 -23.60 24.02 -0.16
CA LYS A 422 -24.11 22.68 0.18
C LYS A 422 -25.46 22.76 0.87
N ALA A 423 -25.62 23.65 1.85
CA ALA A 423 -26.91 23.86 2.52
C ALA A 423 -27.99 24.38 1.56
N ALA A 424 -27.63 25.24 0.61
CA ALA A 424 -28.54 25.71 -0.43
C ALA A 424 -28.93 24.57 -1.40
N ALA A 425 -27.99 23.73 -1.80
CA ALA A 425 -28.21 22.58 -2.67
C ALA A 425 -29.09 21.51 -2.00
N ASP A 426 -28.84 21.20 -0.72
CA ASP A 426 -29.64 20.24 0.06
C ASP A 426 -31.09 20.74 0.20
N LYS A 427 -31.28 22.04 0.45
CA LYS A 427 -32.61 22.66 0.48
C LYS A 427 -33.30 22.58 -0.88
N ALA A 428 -32.60 22.90 -1.97
CA ALA A 428 -33.16 22.82 -3.31
C ALA A 428 -33.54 21.39 -3.71
N ALA A 429 -32.75 20.39 -3.31
CA ALA A 429 -33.05 18.98 -3.52
C ALA A 429 -34.29 18.54 -2.71
N ALA A 430 -34.41 18.98 -1.45
CA ALA A 430 -35.59 18.73 -0.62
C ALA A 430 -36.86 19.39 -1.21
N ASP A 431 -36.75 20.64 -1.66
CA ASP A 431 -37.85 21.37 -2.31
C ASP A 431 -38.29 20.68 -3.60
N LYS A 432 -37.34 20.20 -4.42
CA LYS A 432 -37.63 19.44 -5.64
C LYS A 432 -38.32 18.10 -5.32
N ALA A 433 -37.83 17.35 -4.35
CA ALA A 433 -38.44 16.09 -3.92
C ALA A 433 -39.86 16.30 -3.36
N ALA A 434 -40.06 17.38 -2.61
CA ALA A 434 -41.38 17.78 -2.11
C ALA A 434 -42.33 18.16 -3.25
N LEU A 435 -41.85 18.89 -4.26
CA LEU A 435 -42.63 19.25 -5.44
C LEU A 435 -42.99 18.03 -6.29
N GLU A 436 -42.05 17.11 -6.52
CA GLU A 436 -42.30 15.87 -7.25
C GLU A 436 -43.35 15.00 -6.54
N LYS A 437 -43.27 14.90 -5.21
CA LYS A 437 -44.29 14.22 -4.40
C LYS A 437 -45.65 14.92 -4.49
N PHE A 438 -45.69 16.24 -4.40
CA PHE A 438 -46.93 17.02 -4.54
C PHE A 438 -47.56 16.85 -5.93
N ILE A 439 -46.77 16.85 -7.00
CA ILE A 439 -47.25 16.60 -8.37
C ILE A 439 -47.82 15.18 -8.48
N ALA A 440 -47.16 14.18 -7.87
CA ALA A 440 -47.65 12.80 -7.87
C ALA A 440 -49.01 12.68 -7.13
N ASP A 441 -49.15 13.33 -5.98
CA ASP A 441 -50.39 13.32 -5.19
C ASP A 441 -51.53 14.04 -5.94
N VAL A 442 -51.27 15.23 -6.52
CA VAL A 442 -52.25 15.96 -7.34
C VAL A 442 -52.69 15.13 -8.56
N LYS A 443 -51.75 14.45 -9.23
CA LYS A 443 -52.08 13.59 -10.37
C LYS A 443 -52.98 12.42 -9.94
N ALA A 444 -52.68 11.78 -8.80
CA ALA A 444 -53.51 10.70 -8.28
C ALA A 444 -54.94 11.16 -7.94
N ASP A 445 -55.11 12.38 -7.42
CA ASP A 445 -56.43 12.92 -7.10
C ASP A 445 -57.21 13.38 -8.34
N VAL A 446 -56.52 13.93 -9.35
CA VAL A 446 -57.11 14.23 -10.66
C VAL A 446 -57.61 12.94 -11.33
N ASP A 447 -56.82 11.87 -11.32
CA ASP A 447 -57.22 10.59 -11.90
C ASP A 447 -58.45 9.99 -11.19
N LYS A 448 -58.53 10.08 -9.85
CA LYS A 448 -59.73 9.69 -9.09
C LYS A 448 -60.95 10.54 -9.46
N ALA A 449 -60.78 11.86 -9.63
CA ALA A 449 -61.87 12.76 -10.00
C ALA A 449 -62.39 12.46 -11.43
N VAL A 450 -61.49 12.22 -12.37
CA VAL A 450 -61.83 11.82 -13.76
C VAL A 450 -62.55 10.48 -13.79
N ALA A 451 -62.11 9.50 -12.99
CA ALA A 451 -62.81 8.22 -12.86
C ALA A 451 -64.24 8.39 -12.30
N LYS A 452 -64.42 9.27 -11.31
CA LYS A 452 -65.74 9.58 -10.73
C LYS A 452 -66.68 10.27 -11.72
N LEU A 453 -66.17 11.16 -12.57
CA LEU A 453 -66.94 11.79 -13.65
C LEU A 453 -67.36 10.79 -14.74
N LYS A 454 -66.45 9.91 -15.16
CA LYS A 454 -66.76 8.84 -16.14
C LYS A 454 -67.80 7.85 -15.60
N ALA A 455 -67.80 7.57 -14.30
CA ALA A 455 -68.82 6.75 -13.64
C ALA A 455 -70.19 7.46 -13.50
N ALA A 456 -70.23 8.80 -13.53
CA ALA A 456 -71.47 9.57 -13.51
C ALA A 456 -72.13 9.63 -14.90
N GLU A 457 -71.34 9.67 -15.99
CA GLU A 457 -71.86 9.69 -17.37
C GLU A 457 -72.49 8.35 -17.82
N THR A 458 -72.15 7.24 -17.17
CA THR A 458 -72.68 5.90 -17.47
C THR A 458 -74.08 5.64 -16.88
N LYS A 459 -74.64 6.57 -16.08
CA LYS A 459 -76.02 6.48 -15.55
C LYS A 459 -77.08 7.09 -16.49
N LYS A 460 -76.89 6.99 -17.82
CA LYS A 460 -77.95 7.34 -18.79
C LYS A 460 -78.96 6.20 -18.84
N LYS A 461 -80.21 6.47 -18.47
CA LYS A 461 -81.31 5.52 -18.61
C LYS A 461 -81.99 5.74 -19.96
N THR A 462 -82.38 4.65 -20.63
CA THR A 462 -83.18 4.71 -21.85
C THR A 462 -84.59 4.25 -21.52
N ILE A 463 -85.57 5.16 -21.64
CA ILE A 463 -86.98 4.82 -21.51
C ILE A 463 -87.60 4.69 -22.90
N THR A 464 -88.63 3.85 -23.02
CA THR A 464 -89.41 3.75 -24.25
C THR A 464 -90.71 4.51 -24.06
N CYS A 465 -90.97 5.47 -24.94
CA CYS A 465 -92.16 6.31 -24.91
C CYS A 465 -93.06 5.94 -26.10
N VAL A 466 -94.36 5.78 -25.88
CA VAL A 466 -95.33 5.33 -26.88
C VAL A 466 -96.47 6.33 -27.07
N LYS A 467 -96.90 6.50 -28.33
CA LYS A 467 -98.07 7.30 -28.72
C LYS A 467 -98.82 6.54 -29.82
N GLY A 468 -99.93 5.90 -29.46
CA GLY A 468 -100.62 4.96 -30.34
C GLY A 468 -99.73 3.76 -30.69
N LYS A 469 -99.54 3.47 -31.99
CA LYS A 469 -98.66 2.39 -32.49
C LYS A 469 -97.18 2.81 -32.68
N ILE A 470 -96.86 4.09 -32.46
CA ILE A 470 -95.50 4.62 -32.68
C ILE A 470 -94.73 4.61 -31.36
N SER A 471 -93.53 4.00 -31.36
CA SER A 471 -92.62 3.95 -30.21
C SER A 471 -91.34 4.74 -30.47
N LYS A 472 -90.88 5.48 -29.46
CA LYS A 472 -89.62 6.23 -29.50
C LYS A 472 -88.81 5.95 -28.23
N LYS A 473 -87.53 5.57 -28.39
CA LYS A 473 -86.59 5.44 -27.27
C LYS A 473 -86.01 6.82 -26.94
N VAL A 474 -86.02 7.19 -25.67
CA VAL A 474 -85.47 8.45 -25.17
C VAL A 474 -84.41 8.12 -24.13
N THR A 475 -83.18 8.56 -24.39
CA THR A 475 -82.02 8.31 -23.53
C THR A 475 -81.58 9.60 -22.85
N GLY A 476 -81.40 9.59 -21.54
CA GLY A 476 -80.96 10.74 -20.76
C GLY A 476 -80.61 10.36 -19.33
N ILE A 477 -80.10 11.32 -18.54
CA ILE A 477 -79.77 11.08 -17.12
C ILE A 477 -81.07 10.93 -16.29
N THR A 478 -82.10 11.72 -16.62
CA THR A 478 -83.46 11.59 -16.10
C THR A 478 -84.45 11.79 -17.27
N PRO A 479 -84.61 10.79 -18.15
CA PRO A 479 -85.34 10.98 -19.39
C PRO A 479 -86.85 11.14 -19.12
N LYS A 480 -87.51 12.04 -19.84
CA LYS A 480 -88.97 12.23 -19.81
C LYS A 480 -89.53 12.04 -21.21
N CYS A 481 -90.74 11.50 -21.31
CA CYS A 481 -91.40 11.34 -22.60
C CYS A 481 -91.82 12.70 -23.17
N PRO A 482 -91.58 12.96 -24.47
CA PRO A 482 -92.02 14.20 -25.11
C PRO A 482 -93.56 14.30 -25.13
N SER A 483 -94.07 15.52 -25.22
CA SER A 483 -95.50 15.80 -25.08
C SER A 483 -96.36 14.93 -26.00
N GLY A 484 -97.37 14.29 -25.41
CA GLY A 484 -98.28 13.36 -26.09
C GLY A 484 -97.80 11.90 -26.17
N TYR A 485 -96.62 11.56 -25.65
CA TYR A 485 -96.17 10.16 -25.47
C TYR A 485 -96.24 9.76 -24.01
N LYS A 486 -96.67 8.53 -23.72
CA LYS A 486 -96.65 7.94 -22.37
C LYS A 486 -95.46 7.00 -22.24
N GLN A 487 -94.84 6.96 -21.05
CA GLN A 487 -93.80 5.97 -20.77
C GLN A 487 -94.43 4.58 -20.80
N LYS A 488 -93.79 3.67 -21.52
CA LYS A 488 -94.19 2.27 -21.59
C LYS A 488 -93.72 1.51 -20.35
#